data_AF-A0A8I2YXK0-F1
#
_entry.id   AF-A0A8I2YXK0-F1
#
_cell.length_a   1.000
_cell.length_b   1.000
_cell.length_c   1.000
_cell.angle_alpha   90.00
_cell.angle_beta   90.00
_cell.angle_gamma   90.00
#
_symmetry.space_group_name_H-M   'P 1'
#
loop_
_entity.id
_entity.type
_entity.pdbx_description
1 polymer ?
#
loop_
_entity_poly.entity_id
_entity_poly.type
_entity_poly.pdbx_seq_one_letter_code
_entity_poly.pdbx_strand_id
1 'polypeptide(L)'
;MSTHWALRLIHSLYIAFMTLAAWVRRRKRRQPKPLEAQRSKIPKHLCLNLVAHNDMPTEEIERAFLQCVQSVTAWCQVLGIETLTVYDRHGVVYGCSEETHRRVFLVNETSEDSCDSELEYPLTPPLSDSSGSRSHSPEHATFPADLNMITMMHLSRLRKRRNVAVRRQPRGVSSAFSHLTLHIVSRASGKPAIVSVSRSLLRSCISGASMSDGATPSISPYNMTVAKLAIVLEAGLPPLDLMIIHHIGGMKMPYPPIEFHGFPPWQNTLAEFHRTHPDDCHFDPSRPGLLDTPVLISETAFRRALDEYSGADFRLGK
;
A
#
# COMPACT_ATOMS: atom_id res chain seq x y z
N MET A 1 0.77 -40.45 42.97
CA MET A 1 0.79 -38.97 43.12
C MET A 1 2.09 -38.30 42.60
N SER A 2 3.09 -39.04 42.07
CA SER A 2 4.37 -38.46 41.61
C SER A 2 4.43 -38.08 40.13
N THR A 3 3.54 -38.61 39.28
CA THR A 3 3.58 -38.43 37.81
C THR A 3 3.28 -37.01 37.34
N HIS A 4 2.45 -36.25 38.08
CA HIS A 4 2.14 -34.86 37.74
C HIS A 4 3.32 -33.90 37.95
N TRP A 5 4.24 -34.20 38.87
CA TRP A 5 5.41 -33.36 39.14
C TRP A 5 6.45 -33.43 38.02
N ALA A 6 6.71 -34.62 37.49
CA ALA A 6 7.61 -34.79 36.35
C ALA A 6 7.09 -34.05 35.11
N LEU A 7 5.79 -34.17 34.80
CA LEU A 7 5.19 -33.47 33.67
C LEU A 7 5.26 -31.95 33.82
N ARG A 8 4.97 -31.42 35.02
CA ARG A 8 5.08 -29.98 35.31
C ARG A 8 6.52 -29.48 35.15
N LEU A 9 7.50 -30.24 35.65
CA LEU A 9 8.92 -29.90 35.51
C LEU A 9 9.33 -29.84 34.03
N ILE A 10 8.92 -30.83 33.22
CA ILE A 10 9.20 -30.84 31.78
C ILE A 10 8.57 -29.61 31.09
N HIS A 11 7.33 -29.26 31.41
CA HIS A 11 6.69 -28.07 30.86
C HIS A 11 7.39 -26.78 31.29
N SER A 12 7.78 -26.66 32.56
CA SER A 12 8.53 -25.50 33.05
C SER A 12 9.89 -25.35 32.37
N LEU A 13 10.64 -26.46 32.19
CA LEU A 13 11.90 -26.46 31.47
C LEU A 13 11.71 -26.12 29.99
N TYR A 14 10.68 -26.65 29.35
CA TYR A 14 10.34 -26.33 27.97
C TYR A 14 10.00 -24.84 27.80
N ILE A 15 9.16 -24.29 28.68
CA ILE A 15 8.82 -22.86 28.67
C ILE A 15 10.08 -22.01 28.91
N ALA A 16 10.91 -22.34 29.89
CA ALA A 16 12.16 -21.64 30.17
C ALA A 16 13.14 -21.69 28.99
N PHE A 17 13.26 -22.84 28.33
CA PHE A 17 14.07 -23.00 27.13
C PHE A 17 13.52 -22.14 25.98
N MET A 18 12.20 -22.17 25.75
CA MET A 18 11.56 -21.39 24.68
C MET A 18 11.67 -19.88 24.92
N THR A 19 11.51 -19.41 26.16
CA THR A 19 11.68 -18.00 26.51
C THR A 19 13.14 -17.56 26.39
N LEU A 20 14.09 -18.38 26.85
CA LEU A 20 15.52 -18.11 26.68
C LEU A 20 15.90 -18.09 25.20
N ALA A 21 15.44 -19.06 24.41
CA ALA A 21 15.69 -19.11 22.97
C ALA A 21 15.05 -17.91 22.25
N ALA A 22 13.84 -17.49 22.63
CA ALA A 22 13.22 -16.28 22.10
C ALA A 22 14.02 -15.03 22.48
N TRP A 23 14.47 -14.92 23.72
CA TRP A 23 15.29 -13.80 24.20
C TRP A 23 16.66 -13.73 23.52
N VAL A 24 17.36 -14.87 23.36
CA VAL A 24 18.63 -14.95 22.63
C VAL A 24 18.40 -14.54 21.17
N ARG A 25 17.33 -15.02 20.53
CA ARG A 25 16.97 -14.61 19.17
C ARG A 25 16.72 -13.11 19.09
N ARG A 26 15.94 -12.53 20.02
CA ARG A 26 15.70 -11.08 20.11
C ARG A 26 17.00 -10.29 20.26
N ARG A 27 17.90 -10.72 21.16
CA ARG A 27 19.22 -10.08 21.34
C ARG A 27 20.11 -10.18 20.10
N LYS A 28 20.01 -11.29 19.37
CA LYS A 28 20.75 -11.50 18.11
C LYS A 28 20.10 -10.79 16.91
N ARG A 29 18.85 -10.30 17.02
CA ARG A 29 18.24 -9.52 15.93
C ARG A 29 19.07 -8.27 15.72
N ARG A 30 19.60 -8.13 14.51
CA ARG A 30 20.31 -6.92 14.10
C ARG A 30 19.31 -5.77 14.12
N GLN A 31 19.73 -4.63 14.67
CA GLN A 31 18.97 -3.41 14.55
C GLN A 31 18.83 -3.09 13.05
N PRO A 32 17.61 -2.76 12.57
CA PRO A 32 17.42 -2.42 11.17
C PRO A 32 18.17 -1.14 10.85
N LYS A 33 18.74 -1.08 9.64
CA LYS A 33 19.45 0.10 9.12
C LYS A 33 18.50 1.31 9.13
N PRO A 34 18.99 2.54 9.35
CA PRO A 34 18.14 3.74 9.33
C PRO A 34 17.43 3.93 7.99
N LEU A 35 16.38 4.76 7.92
CA LEU A 35 15.61 4.97 6.68
C LEU A 35 16.53 5.40 5.54
N GLU A 36 17.40 6.38 5.77
CA GLU A 36 18.32 6.95 4.78
C GLU A 36 19.49 6.03 4.39
N ALA A 37 19.64 4.86 5.03
CA ALA A 37 20.71 3.94 4.68
C ALA A 37 20.55 3.42 3.25
N GLN A 38 21.66 3.36 2.52
CA GLN A 38 21.67 2.74 1.20
C GLN A 38 21.34 1.24 1.31
N ARG A 39 20.27 0.85 0.62
CA ARG A 39 19.84 -0.53 0.42
C ARG A 39 20.14 -0.91 -1.02
N SER A 40 20.54 -2.16 -1.23
CA SER A 40 20.81 -2.67 -2.58
C SER A 40 19.55 -2.74 -3.42
N LYS A 41 18.39 -2.88 -2.78
CA LYS A 41 17.08 -3.00 -3.41
C LYS A 41 16.06 -2.22 -2.58
N ILE A 42 15.18 -1.49 -3.25
CA ILE A 42 14.06 -0.75 -2.66
C ILE A 42 12.83 -1.10 -3.51
N PRO A 43 11.67 -1.44 -2.90
CA PRO A 43 10.46 -1.69 -3.65
C PRO A 43 9.99 -0.41 -4.33
N LYS A 44 9.62 -0.48 -5.60
CA LYS A 44 8.96 0.63 -6.31
C LYS A 44 7.50 0.74 -5.90
N HIS A 45 6.86 -0.42 -5.70
CA HIS A 45 5.49 -0.53 -5.23
C HIS A 45 5.42 -1.28 -3.90
N LEU A 46 5.03 -0.57 -2.84
CA LEU A 46 4.81 -1.12 -1.51
C LEU A 46 3.31 -1.20 -1.20
N CYS A 47 2.86 -2.31 -0.63
CA CYS A 47 1.52 -2.47 -0.11
C CYS A 47 1.54 -2.52 1.42
N LEU A 48 0.71 -1.73 2.08
CA LEU A 48 0.43 -1.80 3.50
C LEU A 48 -0.96 -2.44 3.70
N ASN A 49 -0.98 -3.70 4.15
CA ASN A 49 -2.20 -4.43 4.48
C ASN A 49 -2.51 -4.27 5.98
N LEU A 50 -3.53 -3.46 6.27
CA LEU A 50 -3.97 -3.14 7.63
C LEU A 50 -5.06 -4.11 8.08
N VAL A 51 -4.79 -4.82 9.17
CA VAL A 51 -5.68 -5.85 9.72
C VAL A 51 -6.14 -5.42 11.10
N ALA A 52 -7.40 -5.02 11.23
CA ALA A 52 -8.00 -4.72 12.52
C ALA A 52 -8.42 -6.00 13.26
N HIS A 53 -8.34 -5.97 14.58
CA HIS A 53 -8.96 -6.98 15.44
C HIS A 53 -10.43 -6.63 15.71
N ASN A 54 -11.32 -7.63 15.73
CA ASN A 54 -12.78 -7.40 15.80
C ASN A 54 -13.26 -6.82 17.14
N ASP A 55 -12.46 -6.92 18.20
CA ASP A 55 -12.87 -6.52 19.55
C ASP A 55 -12.63 -5.02 19.83
N MET A 56 -11.98 -4.30 18.90
CA MET A 56 -11.62 -2.89 19.05
C MET A 56 -12.76 -1.97 18.58
N PRO A 57 -12.98 -0.82 19.24
CA PRO A 57 -13.97 0.15 18.80
C PRO A 57 -13.56 0.77 17.45
N THR A 58 -14.55 0.96 16.57
CA THR A 58 -14.33 1.43 15.19
C THR A 58 -13.55 2.74 15.11
N GLU A 59 -13.81 3.69 16.01
CA GLU A 59 -13.13 4.99 16.03
C GLU A 59 -11.63 4.88 16.34
N GLU A 60 -11.23 3.95 17.20
CA GLU A 60 -9.82 3.73 17.51
C GLU A 60 -9.10 3.01 16.36
N ILE A 61 -9.79 2.07 15.71
CA ILE A 61 -9.28 1.42 14.49
C ILE A 61 -9.04 2.46 13.40
N GLU A 62 -10.02 3.32 13.14
CA GLU A 62 -9.92 4.38 12.14
C GLU A 62 -8.75 5.31 12.44
N ARG A 63 -8.65 5.81 13.68
CA ARG A 63 -7.57 6.71 14.10
C ARG A 63 -6.19 6.04 13.92
N ALA A 64 -6.09 4.77 14.30
CA ALA A 64 -4.86 3.99 14.15
C ALA A 64 -4.50 3.74 12.67
N PHE A 65 -5.49 3.42 11.83
CA PHE A 65 -5.31 3.22 10.40
C PHE A 65 -4.78 4.48 9.75
N LEU A 66 -5.42 5.63 9.99
CA LEU A 66 -5.00 6.93 9.46
C LEU A 66 -3.57 7.28 9.89
N GLN A 67 -3.22 7.04 11.15
CA GLN A 67 -1.87 7.31 11.67
C GLN A 67 -0.81 6.39 11.04
N CYS A 68 -1.13 5.12 10.83
CA CYS A 68 -0.27 4.18 10.11
C CYS A 68 -0.04 4.63 8.66
N VAL A 69 -1.11 5.00 7.94
CA VAL A 69 -1.03 5.50 6.56
C VAL A 69 -0.18 6.77 6.48
N GLN A 70 -0.39 7.72 7.39
CA GLN A 70 0.40 8.96 7.44
C GLN A 70 1.89 8.67 7.67
N SER A 71 2.21 7.81 8.65
CA SER A 71 3.59 7.48 9.00
C SER A 71 4.30 6.74 7.86
N VAL A 72 3.66 5.72 7.30
CA VAL A 72 4.23 4.92 6.20
C VAL A 72 4.36 5.76 4.93
N THR A 73 3.42 6.65 4.64
CA THR A 73 3.52 7.58 3.51
C THR A 73 4.76 8.47 3.66
N ALA A 74 4.95 9.08 4.84
CA ALA A 74 6.12 9.91 5.10
C ALA A 74 7.43 9.12 4.92
N TRP A 75 7.50 7.88 5.41
CA TRP A 75 8.69 7.04 5.21
C TRP A 75 8.92 6.63 3.75
N CYS A 76 7.85 6.34 3.00
CA CYS A 76 7.92 6.04 1.57
C CYS A 76 8.46 7.22 0.78
N GLN A 77 8.05 8.45 1.10
CA GLN A 77 8.56 9.68 0.48
C GLN A 77 10.06 9.85 0.71
N VAL A 78 10.53 9.66 1.95
CA VAL A 78 11.97 9.74 2.31
C VAL A 78 12.80 8.72 1.54
N LEU A 79 12.25 7.52 1.31
CA LEU A 79 12.94 6.44 0.58
C LEU A 79 12.83 6.55 -0.94
N GLY A 80 11.99 7.44 -1.45
CA GLY A 80 11.71 7.53 -2.89
C GLY A 80 10.93 6.34 -3.44
N ILE A 81 10.07 5.71 -2.63
CA ILE A 81 9.12 4.69 -3.11
C ILE A 81 8.07 5.41 -3.96
N GLU A 82 7.81 4.91 -5.17
CA GLU A 82 6.98 5.58 -6.18
C GLU A 82 5.48 5.34 -5.95
N THR A 83 5.12 4.16 -5.42
CA THR A 83 3.73 3.75 -5.25
C THR A 83 3.51 3.09 -3.89
N LEU A 84 2.50 3.56 -3.16
CA LEU A 84 2.02 2.98 -1.91
C LEU A 84 0.56 2.57 -2.09
N THR A 85 0.27 1.28 -1.95
CA THR A 85 -1.11 0.77 -1.86
C THR A 85 -1.45 0.49 -0.41
N VAL A 86 -2.51 1.11 0.11
CA VAL A 86 -3.06 0.81 1.42
C VAL A 86 -4.28 -0.06 1.22
N TYR A 87 -4.26 -1.25 1.82
CA TYR A 87 -5.39 -2.16 1.80
C TYR A 87 -5.97 -2.33 3.18
N ASP A 88 -7.30 -2.27 3.26
CA ASP A 88 -8.03 -2.79 4.38
C ASP A 88 -9.19 -3.70 3.94
N ARG A 89 -9.53 -4.66 4.80
CA ARG A 89 -10.62 -5.60 4.49
C ARG A 89 -11.99 -4.91 4.54
N HIS A 90 -12.15 -3.97 5.47
CA HIS A 90 -13.44 -3.41 5.85
C HIS A 90 -13.78 -2.08 5.16
N GLY A 91 -12.87 -1.49 4.38
CA GLY A 91 -13.10 -0.21 3.72
C GLY A 91 -13.10 0.99 4.66
N VAL A 92 -12.46 0.90 5.83
CA VAL A 92 -12.38 1.99 6.81
C VAL A 92 -11.55 3.16 6.25
N VAL A 93 -10.33 2.90 5.76
CA VAL A 93 -9.49 3.90 5.10
C VAL A 93 -10.16 4.44 3.84
N TYR A 94 -10.84 3.57 3.09
CA TYR A 94 -11.59 3.95 1.90
C TYR A 94 -12.71 4.95 2.23
N GLY A 95 -13.48 4.68 3.29
CA GLY A 95 -14.52 5.57 3.79
C GLY A 95 -13.98 6.90 4.34
N CYS A 96 -12.76 6.90 4.85
CA CYS A 96 -12.07 8.07 5.40
C CYS A 96 -11.02 8.65 4.43
N SER A 97 -11.26 8.54 3.12
CA SER A 97 -10.31 8.96 2.09
C SER A 97 -10.03 10.47 2.10
N GLU A 98 -11.05 11.32 2.30
CA GLU A 98 -10.87 12.78 2.43
C GLU A 98 -9.99 13.15 3.62
N GLU A 99 -10.22 12.51 4.78
CA GLU A 99 -9.42 12.72 5.99
C GLU A 99 -7.99 12.18 5.79
N THR A 100 -7.84 11.06 5.08
CA THR A 100 -6.53 10.51 4.68
C THR A 100 -5.79 11.52 3.80
N HIS A 101 -6.43 12.04 2.77
CA HIS A 101 -5.87 13.05 1.87
C HIS A 101 -5.43 14.29 2.65
N ARG A 102 -6.28 14.79 3.56
CA ARG A 102 -5.98 15.94 4.41
C ARG A 102 -4.76 15.70 5.30
N ARG A 103 -4.65 14.54 5.96
CA ARG A 103 -3.53 14.25 6.89
C ARG A 103 -2.22 13.98 6.17
N VAL A 104 -2.27 13.36 5.01
CA VAL A 104 -1.09 12.93 4.28
C VAL A 104 -0.51 14.07 3.44
N PHE A 105 -1.35 14.92 2.85
CA PHE A 105 -0.91 15.93 1.89
C PHE A 105 -1.01 17.38 2.40
N LEU A 106 -2.04 17.73 3.19
CA LEU A 106 -2.28 19.12 3.62
C LEU A 106 -1.32 19.58 4.74
N VAL A 107 -0.83 18.65 5.56
CA VAL A 107 0.10 18.95 6.67
C VAL A 107 1.41 19.54 6.16
N ASN A 108 1.84 19.16 4.95
CA ASN A 108 3.07 19.70 4.37
C ASN A 108 2.91 21.12 3.82
N GLU A 109 1.72 21.52 3.38
CA GLU A 109 1.46 22.85 2.79
C GLU A 109 1.39 23.96 3.85
N THR A 110 0.89 23.65 5.04
CA THR A 110 0.63 24.64 6.10
C THR A 110 1.87 25.06 6.89
N SER A 111 3.00 24.35 6.75
CA SER A 111 4.26 24.71 7.41
C SER A 111 5.13 25.68 6.61
N GLU A 112 4.75 26.01 5.38
CA GLU A 112 5.51 26.87 4.48
C GLU A 112 4.69 28.11 4.09
N ASP A 113 4.83 29.19 4.86
CA ASP A 113 4.62 30.60 4.45
C ASP A 113 3.28 30.93 3.74
N SER A 114 2.33 31.66 4.33
CA SER A 114 2.49 33.09 4.70
C SER A 114 3.54 33.87 3.89
N CYS A 115 3.67 33.56 2.60
CA CYS A 115 4.32 34.41 1.61
C CYS A 115 3.33 34.56 0.47
N ASP A 116 2.34 35.44 0.70
CA ASP A 116 1.69 36.24 -0.34
C ASP A 116 2.78 36.92 -1.18
N SER A 117 3.37 36.16 -2.09
CA SER A 117 4.04 36.72 -3.25
C SER A 117 2.97 36.78 -4.31
N GLU A 118 2.17 37.84 -4.21
CA GLU A 118 1.28 38.37 -5.22
C GLU A 118 2.01 38.30 -6.57
N LEU A 119 1.70 37.26 -7.33
CA LEU A 119 2.30 36.98 -8.62
C LEU A 119 1.60 37.93 -9.59
N GLU A 120 2.13 39.15 -9.71
CA GLU A 120 1.67 40.16 -10.65
C GLU A 120 1.85 39.60 -12.07
N TYR A 121 0.76 39.09 -12.62
CA TYR A 121 0.70 38.62 -14.00
C TYR A 121 0.84 39.84 -14.92
N PRO A 122 1.78 39.84 -15.89
CA PRO A 122 1.73 40.84 -16.93
C PRO A 122 0.42 40.68 -17.70
N LEU A 123 -0.38 41.75 -17.71
CA LEU A 123 -1.60 41.89 -18.49
C LEU A 123 -1.31 41.52 -19.95
N THR A 124 -1.68 40.31 -20.32
CA THR A 124 -1.72 39.89 -21.71
C THR A 124 -3.18 39.85 -22.20
N PRO A 125 -3.41 40.28 -23.45
CA PRO A 125 -4.68 40.84 -23.92
C PRO A 125 -5.78 39.78 -24.15
N PRO A 126 -7.05 40.20 -24.30
CA PRO A 126 -8.19 39.29 -24.43
C PRO A 126 -8.19 38.45 -25.71
N LEU A 127 -8.96 37.37 -25.63
CA LEU A 127 -9.11 36.25 -26.56
C LEU A 127 -9.46 36.68 -27.99
N SER A 128 -8.81 36.04 -28.98
CA SER A 128 -9.35 35.93 -30.33
C SER A 128 -10.11 34.61 -30.46
N ASP A 129 -11.39 34.72 -30.81
CA ASP A 129 -12.28 33.63 -31.17
C ASP A 129 -11.71 32.85 -32.35
N SER A 130 -11.39 31.57 -32.14
CA SER A 130 -11.23 30.62 -33.23
C SER A 130 -11.93 29.31 -32.89
N SER A 131 -13.01 29.10 -33.65
CA SER A 131 -13.74 27.85 -33.82
C SER A 131 -12.84 26.67 -34.15
N GLY A 132 -13.27 25.48 -33.71
CA GLY A 132 -13.09 24.27 -34.50
C GLY A 132 -12.28 23.16 -33.84
N SER A 133 -12.89 21.98 -33.81
CA SER A 133 -12.31 20.66 -33.53
C SER A 133 -12.06 20.33 -32.05
N ARG A 134 -13.13 19.88 -31.38
CA ARG A 134 -12.98 18.89 -30.30
C ARG A 134 -12.44 17.62 -30.94
N SER A 135 -11.19 17.28 -30.66
CA SER A 135 -10.65 15.96 -30.98
C SER A 135 -11.39 14.94 -30.10
N HIS A 136 -12.19 14.09 -30.73
CA HIS A 136 -12.61 12.83 -30.14
C HIS A 136 -11.35 12.01 -29.87
N SER A 137 -10.86 12.06 -28.63
CA SER A 137 -9.93 11.03 -28.15
C SER A 137 -10.65 9.69 -28.31
N PRO A 138 -9.97 8.66 -28.83
CA PRO A 138 -10.60 7.36 -29.03
C PRO A 138 -11.17 6.89 -27.70
N GLU A 139 -12.47 6.58 -27.70
CA GLU A 139 -13.14 5.83 -26.66
C GLU A 139 -12.43 4.47 -26.56
N HIS A 140 -11.33 4.41 -25.79
CA HIS A 140 -10.94 3.15 -25.19
C HIS A 140 -12.17 2.69 -24.44
N ALA A 141 -12.77 1.58 -24.88
CA ALA A 141 -13.94 0.98 -24.25
C ALA A 141 -13.68 0.90 -22.75
N THR A 142 -14.16 1.91 -22.03
CA THR A 142 -13.96 2.06 -20.59
C THR A 142 -14.81 0.97 -20.01
N PHE A 143 -14.21 -0.19 -19.75
CA PHE A 143 -14.89 -1.23 -19.01
C PHE A 143 -15.30 -0.57 -17.70
N PRO A 144 -16.60 -0.43 -17.40
CA PRO A 144 -17.08 0.28 -16.22
C PRO A 144 -16.91 -0.57 -14.96
N ALA A 145 -15.84 -1.37 -14.91
CA ALA A 145 -15.46 -2.10 -13.72
C ALA A 145 -14.92 -1.06 -12.74
N ASP A 146 -15.83 -0.49 -11.96
CA ASP A 146 -15.51 0.35 -10.84
C ASP A 146 -14.76 -0.51 -9.82
N LEU A 147 -13.44 -0.41 -9.85
CA LEU A 147 -12.56 -1.21 -9.01
C LEU A 147 -12.50 -0.71 -7.57
N ASN A 148 -13.42 0.18 -7.15
CA ASN A 148 -13.55 0.71 -5.79
C ASN A 148 -12.17 1.07 -5.22
N MET A 149 -11.42 1.83 -5.99
CA MET A 149 -10.07 2.25 -5.70
C MET A 149 -9.98 3.76 -5.79
N ILE A 150 -9.38 4.38 -4.78
CA ILE A 150 -9.09 5.81 -4.79
C ILE A 150 -7.60 5.98 -5.04
N THR A 151 -7.26 6.81 -6.01
CA THR A 151 -5.87 7.14 -6.35
C THR A 151 -5.60 8.59 -6.02
N MET A 152 -4.60 8.84 -5.19
CA MET A 152 -4.14 10.17 -4.82
C MET A 152 -2.69 10.33 -5.26
N MET A 153 -2.39 11.45 -5.91
CA MET A 153 -1.04 11.74 -6.43
C MET A 153 -0.43 12.87 -5.63
N HIS A 154 0.76 12.64 -5.08
CA HIS A 154 1.51 13.67 -4.37
C HIS A 154 2.64 14.20 -5.22
N LEU A 155 2.55 15.49 -5.53
CA LEU A 155 3.61 16.24 -6.19
C LEU A 155 4.40 17.02 -5.14
N SER A 156 5.33 16.36 -4.45
CA SER A 156 6.24 17.07 -3.55
C SER A 156 7.16 17.96 -4.37
N ARG A 157 6.97 19.29 -4.29
CA ARG A 157 7.95 20.25 -4.81
C ARG A 157 9.16 20.27 -3.87
N LEU A 158 10.15 19.43 -4.12
CA LEU A 158 11.45 19.56 -3.47
C LEU A 158 12.02 20.93 -3.83
N ARG A 159 12.05 21.85 -2.84
CA ARG A 159 12.61 23.20 -2.98
C ARG A 159 14.07 23.09 -3.41
N LYS A 160 14.31 23.25 -4.71
CA LYS A 160 15.65 23.51 -5.23
C LYS A 160 16.07 24.88 -4.70
N ARG A 161 16.79 24.91 -3.57
CA ARG A 161 17.40 26.13 -3.04
C ARG A 161 18.15 26.81 -4.18
N ARG A 162 17.57 27.91 -4.67
CA ARG A 162 18.11 28.69 -5.78
C ARG A 162 19.26 29.50 -5.21
N ASN A 163 20.41 28.86 -5.03
CA ASN A 163 21.65 29.56 -4.73
C ASN A 163 22.01 30.37 -5.97
N VAL A 164 21.66 31.66 -5.94
CA VAL A 164 22.13 32.67 -6.88
C VAL A 164 23.61 32.88 -6.59
N ALA A 165 24.45 32.08 -7.21
CA ALA A 165 25.86 32.38 -7.41
C ALA A 165 26.31 31.79 -8.74
N VAL A 166 26.56 32.68 -9.68
CA VAL A 166 27.11 32.43 -11.01
C VAL A 166 28.45 31.69 -10.90
N ARG A 167 28.51 30.41 -11.28
CA ARG A 167 29.61 29.80 -12.08
C ARG A 167 29.49 28.28 -12.24
N ARG A 168 29.53 27.85 -13.51
CA ARG A 168 29.97 26.57 -14.09
C ARG A 168 29.48 25.27 -13.43
N GLN A 169 28.46 24.70 -14.07
CA GLN A 169 27.91 23.34 -13.89
C GLN A 169 28.97 22.24 -13.72
N PRO A 170 28.86 21.41 -12.68
CA PRO A 170 29.07 19.98 -12.80
C PRO A 170 27.75 19.31 -13.21
N ARG A 171 27.84 18.47 -14.24
CA ARG A 171 26.78 17.60 -14.75
C ARG A 171 26.59 16.47 -13.74
N GLY A 172 25.68 16.60 -12.78
CA GLY A 172 25.52 15.61 -11.73
C GLY A 172 24.16 15.66 -11.04
N VAL A 173 23.34 14.65 -11.33
CA VAL A 173 22.12 14.23 -10.62
C VAL A 173 21.05 15.33 -10.49
N SER A 174 20.20 15.39 -11.50
CA SER A 174 18.85 15.95 -11.34
C SER A 174 18.21 15.26 -10.14
N SER A 175 18.01 16.01 -9.06
CA SER A 175 17.09 15.67 -7.97
C SER A 175 15.69 15.62 -8.58
N ALA A 176 15.37 14.50 -9.23
CA ALA A 176 14.05 14.21 -9.73
C ALA A 176 13.10 14.19 -8.54
N PHE A 177 12.00 14.92 -8.65
CA PHE A 177 10.92 14.89 -7.68
C PHE A 177 10.46 13.43 -7.50
N SER A 178 10.48 12.89 -6.28
CA SER A 178 9.87 11.58 -6.01
C SER A 178 8.35 11.77 -5.93
N HIS A 179 7.68 11.51 -7.04
CA HIS A 179 6.22 11.43 -7.06
C HIS A 179 5.80 10.15 -6.33
N LEU A 180 5.02 10.30 -5.24
CA LEU A 180 4.40 9.17 -4.56
C LEU A 180 2.92 9.10 -4.95
N THR A 181 2.52 7.96 -5.50
CA THR A 181 1.11 7.64 -5.75
C THR A 181 0.58 6.80 -4.60
N LEU A 182 -0.48 7.26 -3.94
CA LEU A 182 -1.18 6.54 -2.90
C LEU A 182 -2.46 5.92 -3.48
N HIS A 183 -2.58 4.60 -3.44
CA HIS A 183 -3.80 3.89 -3.78
C HIS A 183 -4.47 3.37 -2.51
N ILE A 184 -5.76 3.63 -2.35
CA ILE A 184 -6.56 3.09 -1.25
C ILE A 184 -7.49 2.04 -1.83
N VAL A 185 -7.34 0.81 -1.35
CA VAL A 185 -8.00 -0.39 -1.89
C VAL A 185 -8.74 -1.08 -0.76
N SER A 186 -9.92 -1.63 -1.07
CA SER A 186 -10.71 -2.41 -0.12
C SER A 186 -10.96 -3.83 -0.63
N ARG A 187 -11.64 -4.66 0.19
CA ARG A 187 -12.09 -6.00 -0.24
C ARG A 187 -12.94 -5.98 -1.53
N ALA A 188 -13.63 -4.87 -1.84
CA ALA A 188 -14.44 -4.76 -3.04
C ALA A 188 -13.60 -4.90 -4.33
N SER A 189 -12.34 -4.49 -4.29
CA SER A 189 -11.38 -4.56 -5.40
C SER A 189 -10.78 -5.95 -5.62
N GLY A 190 -11.05 -6.92 -4.73
CA GLY A 190 -10.50 -8.27 -4.80
C GLY A 190 -11.34 -9.26 -5.61
N LYS A 191 -11.80 -10.33 -4.96
CA LYS A 191 -12.67 -11.33 -5.61
C LYS A 191 -13.97 -10.73 -6.20
N PRO A 192 -14.67 -9.79 -5.51
CA PRO A 192 -15.89 -9.18 -6.06
C PRO A 192 -15.64 -8.44 -7.37
N ALA A 193 -14.52 -7.73 -7.50
CA ALA A 193 -14.10 -7.09 -8.74
C ALA A 193 -13.95 -8.10 -9.89
N ILE A 194 -13.28 -9.23 -9.65
CA ILE A 194 -13.12 -10.29 -10.66
C ILE A 194 -14.49 -10.80 -11.13
N VAL A 195 -15.41 -11.03 -10.18
CA VAL A 195 -16.78 -11.46 -10.50
C VAL A 195 -17.53 -10.38 -11.30
N SER A 196 -17.37 -9.11 -10.94
CA SER A 196 -17.99 -7.97 -11.64
C SER A 196 -17.49 -7.88 -13.09
N VAL A 197 -16.17 -7.94 -13.28
CA VAL A 197 -15.53 -7.96 -14.60
C VAL A 197 -16.02 -9.14 -15.42
N SER A 198 -16.03 -10.34 -14.84
CA SER A 198 -16.50 -11.56 -15.53
C SER A 198 -17.97 -11.44 -15.97
N ARG A 199 -18.83 -10.87 -15.12
CA ARG A 199 -20.25 -10.61 -15.45
C ARG A 199 -20.39 -9.56 -16.55
N SER A 200 -19.59 -8.49 -16.50
CA SER A 200 -19.58 -7.45 -17.53
C SER A 200 -19.20 -8.04 -18.89
N LEU A 201 -18.12 -8.83 -18.93
CA LEU A 201 -17.66 -9.51 -20.13
C LEU A 201 -18.72 -10.46 -20.70
N LEU A 202 -19.38 -11.25 -19.84
CA LEU A 202 -20.46 -12.13 -20.26
C LEU A 202 -21.62 -11.35 -20.88
N ARG A 203 -22.02 -10.23 -20.28
CA ARG A 203 -23.07 -9.35 -20.83
C ARG A 203 -22.68 -8.78 -22.18
N SER A 204 -21.44 -8.31 -22.33
CA SER A 204 -20.92 -7.83 -23.62
C SER A 204 -20.95 -8.91 -24.70
N CYS A 205 -20.66 -10.16 -24.34
CA CYS A 205 -20.75 -11.30 -25.26
C CYS A 205 -22.20 -11.56 -25.71
N ILE A 206 -23.16 -11.55 -24.77
CA ILE A 206 -24.58 -11.81 -25.05
C ILE A 206 -25.18 -10.68 -25.91
N SER A 207 -24.90 -9.42 -25.56
CA SER A 207 -25.41 -8.26 -26.31
C SER A 207 -24.85 -8.18 -27.72
N GLY A 208 -23.56 -8.52 -27.91
CA GLY A 208 -22.94 -8.54 -29.24
C GLY A 208 -23.52 -9.60 -30.18
N ALA A 209 -24.01 -10.72 -29.64
CA ALA A 209 -24.62 -11.78 -30.46
C ALA A 209 -26.02 -11.42 -30.98
N SER A 210 -26.74 -10.51 -30.31
CA SER A 210 -28.14 -10.20 -30.63
C SER A 210 -28.34 -9.29 -31.85
N MET A 211 -27.30 -8.67 -32.39
CA MET A 211 -27.42 -7.73 -33.53
C MET A 211 -27.05 -8.33 -34.89
N SER A 212 -26.67 -9.61 -34.95
CA SER A 212 -26.42 -10.33 -36.21
C SER A 212 -27.72 -10.92 -36.75
N ASP A 213 -28.50 -10.09 -37.44
CA ASP A 213 -29.82 -10.43 -37.99
C ASP A 213 -29.73 -11.58 -39.01
N GLY A 214 -30.34 -12.72 -38.70
CA GLY A 214 -30.66 -13.79 -39.67
C GLY A 214 -29.69 -14.96 -39.85
N ALA A 215 -28.48 -14.94 -39.26
CA ALA A 215 -27.56 -16.08 -39.33
C ALA A 215 -27.62 -16.92 -38.04
N THR A 216 -27.71 -18.25 -38.18
CA THR A 216 -27.65 -19.19 -37.05
C THR A 216 -26.55 -18.80 -36.07
N PRO A 217 -26.82 -18.76 -34.74
CA PRO A 217 -25.86 -18.30 -33.74
C PRO A 217 -24.65 -19.24 -33.69
N SER A 218 -23.66 -18.93 -34.53
CA SER A 218 -22.32 -19.51 -34.43
C SER A 218 -21.70 -18.92 -33.18
N ILE A 219 -21.68 -19.69 -32.09
CA ILE A 219 -20.94 -19.37 -30.87
C ILE A 219 -19.45 -19.35 -31.26
N SER A 220 -18.96 -18.19 -31.70
CA SER A 220 -17.53 -18.02 -31.85
C SER A 220 -16.90 -18.06 -30.45
N PRO A 221 -15.84 -18.85 -30.24
CA PRO A 221 -15.19 -18.90 -28.94
C PRO A 221 -14.70 -17.50 -28.59
N TYR A 222 -15.21 -16.94 -27.50
CA TYR A 222 -14.78 -15.64 -27.02
C TYR A 222 -13.29 -15.72 -26.66
N ASN A 223 -12.44 -15.11 -27.49
CA ASN A 223 -11.00 -15.15 -27.32
C ASN A 223 -10.56 -14.15 -26.23
N MET A 224 -10.73 -14.58 -24.98
CA MET A 224 -10.24 -13.86 -23.80
C MET A 224 -8.78 -14.23 -23.53
N THR A 225 -7.87 -13.33 -23.88
CA THR A 225 -6.45 -13.47 -23.52
C THR A 225 -6.23 -12.99 -22.08
N VAL A 226 -5.30 -13.64 -21.37
CA VAL A 226 -4.86 -13.22 -20.02
C VAL A 226 -4.46 -11.74 -19.98
N ALA A 227 -3.81 -11.23 -21.02
CA ALA A 227 -3.41 -9.82 -21.12
C ALA A 227 -4.60 -8.84 -21.08
N LYS A 228 -5.72 -9.17 -21.75
CA LYS A 228 -6.94 -8.34 -21.70
C LYS A 228 -7.54 -8.33 -20.32
N LEU A 229 -7.58 -9.49 -19.66
CA LEU A 229 -8.08 -9.59 -18.30
C LEU A 229 -7.19 -8.84 -17.31
N ALA A 230 -5.87 -8.91 -17.50
CA ALA A 230 -4.88 -8.16 -16.72
C ALA A 230 -5.11 -6.66 -16.85
N ILE A 231 -5.26 -6.12 -18.06
CA ILE A 231 -5.56 -4.70 -18.27
C ILE A 231 -6.82 -4.26 -17.52
N VAL A 232 -7.87 -5.09 -17.52
CA VAL A 232 -9.13 -4.76 -16.85
C VAL A 232 -9.03 -4.87 -15.33
N LEU A 233 -8.34 -5.89 -14.80
CA LEU A 233 -8.24 -6.13 -13.35
C LEU A 233 -7.15 -5.32 -12.66
N GLU A 234 -6.09 -4.96 -13.38
CA GLU A 234 -4.99 -4.18 -12.82
C GLU A 234 -5.41 -2.74 -12.60
N ALA A 235 -6.38 -2.19 -13.34
CA ALA A 235 -6.84 -0.80 -13.17
C ALA A 235 -5.73 0.27 -13.26
N GLY A 236 -4.55 -0.10 -13.77
CA GLY A 236 -3.36 0.75 -13.70
C GLY A 236 -2.56 0.64 -12.40
N LEU A 237 -2.88 -0.28 -11.49
CA LEU A 237 -2.02 -0.63 -10.35
C LEU A 237 -0.78 -1.37 -10.86
N PRO A 238 0.44 -0.88 -10.55
CA PRO A 238 1.66 -1.54 -10.93
C PRO A 238 1.82 -2.88 -10.19
N PRO A 239 2.65 -3.80 -10.70
CA PRO A 239 2.96 -5.05 -10.00
C PRO A 239 3.52 -4.75 -8.60
N LEU A 240 3.15 -5.55 -7.62
CA LEU A 240 3.53 -5.35 -6.24
C LEU A 240 4.89 -5.97 -5.94
N ASP A 241 5.79 -5.20 -5.32
CA ASP A 241 7.13 -5.69 -4.96
C ASP A 241 7.19 -6.20 -3.51
N LEU A 242 6.63 -5.44 -2.56
CA LEU A 242 6.64 -5.75 -1.14
C LEU A 242 5.28 -5.48 -0.50
N MET A 243 4.74 -6.46 0.22
CA MET A 243 3.57 -6.30 1.07
C MET A 243 3.95 -6.39 2.55
N ILE A 244 3.60 -5.37 3.33
CA ILE A 244 3.72 -5.36 4.78
C ILE A 244 2.33 -5.61 5.37
N ILE A 245 2.17 -6.73 6.08
CA ILE A 245 0.95 -7.10 6.79
C ILE A 245 1.09 -6.66 8.25
N HIS A 246 0.24 -5.71 8.65
CA HIS A 246 0.27 -5.11 9.97
C HIS A 246 -1.06 -5.31 10.70
N HIS A 247 -0.98 -5.92 11.89
CA HIS A 247 -2.14 -6.16 12.75
C HIS A 247 -2.29 -5.05 13.79
N ILE A 248 -3.46 -4.44 13.81
CA ILE A 248 -3.85 -3.36 14.72
C ILE A 248 -4.69 -3.96 15.86
N GLY A 249 -4.34 -3.59 17.10
CA GLY A 249 -4.91 -4.17 18.33
C GLY A 249 -4.07 -5.29 18.95
N GLY A 250 -2.80 -5.40 18.54
CA GLY A 250 -1.90 -6.44 19.04
C GLY A 250 -2.28 -7.84 18.54
N MET A 251 -1.35 -8.77 18.62
CA MET A 251 -1.62 -10.14 18.21
C MET A 251 -1.89 -11.00 19.45
N LYS A 252 -3.13 -11.48 19.60
CA LYS A 252 -3.46 -12.48 20.63
C LYS A 252 -2.76 -13.80 20.28
N MET A 253 -2.11 -14.42 21.27
CA MET A 253 -1.53 -15.75 21.11
C MET A 253 -2.62 -16.82 21.22
N PRO A 254 -2.61 -17.87 20.37
CA PRO A 254 -1.64 -18.16 19.31
C PRO A 254 -1.80 -17.24 18.10
N TYR A 255 -0.68 -16.90 17.45
CA TYR A 255 -0.71 -16.03 16.27
C TYR A 255 -1.56 -16.67 15.16
N PRO A 256 -2.53 -15.93 14.58
CA PRO A 256 -3.27 -16.44 13.46
C PRO A 256 -2.32 -16.70 12.27
N PRO A 257 -2.65 -17.64 11.38
CA PRO A 257 -1.90 -17.83 10.15
C PRO A 257 -1.83 -16.51 9.36
N ILE A 258 -0.80 -16.38 8.52
CA ILE A 258 -0.69 -15.22 7.63
C ILE A 258 -1.78 -15.35 6.58
N GLU A 259 -2.63 -14.33 6.49
CA GLU A 259 -3.70 -14.24 5.51
C GLU A 259 -3.66 -12.90 4.80
N PHE A 260 -4.06 -12.88 3.54
CA PHE A 260 -4.19 -11.63 2.76
C PHE A 260 -5.58 -11.01 2.87
N HIS A 261 -6.49 -11.61 3.64
CA HIS A 261 -7.82 -11.08 3.95
C HIS A 261 -8.73 -10.70 2.75
N GLY A 262 -8.39 -11.20 1.56
CA GLY A 262 -9.12 -10.89 0.32
C GLY A 262 -8.49 -9.78 -0.52
N PHE A 263 -7.23 -9.41 -0.26
CA PHE A 263 -6.43 -8.56 -1.13
C PHE A 263 -6.50 -9.04 -2.59
N PRO A 264 -6.51 -8.13 -3.59
CA PRO A 264 -6.58 -8.49 -5.00
C PRO A 264 -5.52 -9.52 -5.41
N PRO A 265 -5.91 -10.76 -5.75
CA PRO A 265 -4.95 -11.84 -5.97
C PRO A 265 -4.11 -11.63 -7.24
N TRP A 266 -4.63 -10.88 -8.21
CA TRP A 266 -3.97 -10.67 -9.51
C TRP A 266 -2.68 -9.83 -9.40
N GLN A 267 -2.57 -8.98 -8.38
CA GLN A 267 -1.43 -8.08 -8.19
C GLN A 267 -0.26 -8.71 -7.43
N ASN A 268 -0.46 -9.90 -6.86
CA ASN A 268 0.48 -10.52 -5.91
C ASN A 268 1.46 -11.52 -6.54
N THR A 269 1.60 -11.55 -7.87
CA THR A 269 2.27 -12.67 -8.56
C THR A 269 3.74 -12.87 -8.16
N LEU A 270 4.48 -11.79 -7.86
CA LEU A 270 5.90 -11.81 -7.48
C LEU A 270 6.21 -10.96 -6.25
N ALA A 271 5.19 -10.66 -5.44
CA ALA A 271 5.36 -9.82 -4.26
C ALA A 271 6.04 -10.59 -3.13
N GLU A 272 6.98 -9.96 -2.44
CA GLU A 272 7.48 -10.44 -1.16
C GLU A 272 6.52 -10.04 -0.03
N PHE A 273 6.43 -10.89 0.99
CA PHE A 273 5.52 -10.66 2.11
C PHE A 273 6.30 -10.54 3.42
N HIS A 274 6.10 -9.43 4.11
CA HIS A 274 6.61 -9.21 5.46
C HIS A 274 5.46 -9.08 6.43
N ARG A 275 5.52 -9.81 7.55
CA ARG A 275 4.56 -9.68 8.66
C ARG A 275 5.22 -8.93 9.80
N THR A 276 4.63 -7.82 10.25
CA THR A 276 5.15 -7.10 11.40
C THR A 276 5.06 -7.98 12.65
N HIS A 277 6.18 -8.11 13.37
CA HIS A 277 6.24 -8.92 14.58
C HIS A 277 5.81 -8.09 15.80
N PRO A 278 5.11 -8.65 16.80
CA PRO A 278 4.71 -7.91 18.01
C PRO A 278 5.89 -7.29 18.76
N ASP A 279 7.02 -8.01 18.83
CA ASP A 279 8.28 -7.50 19.39
C ASP A 279 8.82 -6.21 18.74
N ASP A 280 8.36 -5.86 17.54
CA ASP A 280 8.79 -4.62 16.86
C ASP A 280 7.97 -3.41 17.25
N CYS A 281 6.87 -3.68 17.91
CA CYS A 281 6.06 -2.69 18.58
C CYS A 281 6.63 -2.52 19.99
N HIS A 282 6.59 -1.30 20.52
CA HIS A 282 7.02 -1.01 21.90
C HIS A 282 6.03 -1.62 22.90
N PHE A 283 5.98 -2.95 22.98
CA PHE A 283 5.22 -3.67 23.97
C PHE A 283 6.01 -3.61 25.28
N ASP A 284 5.51 -2.81 26.23
CA ASP A 284 6.03 -2.79 27.59
C ASP A 284 5.36 -3.93 28.39
N PRO A 285 6.06 -5.04 28.67
CA PRO A 285 5.49 -6.18 29.39
C PRO A 285 5.08 -5.85 30.83
N SER A 286 5.51 -4.69 31.37
CA SER A 286 5.13 -4.25 32.71
C SER A 286 3.69 -3.73 32.80
N ARG A 287 2.99 -3.54 31.66
CA ARG A 287 1.60 -3.06 31.61
C ARG A 287 0.64 -4.08 30.98
N PRO A 288 0.30 -5.16 31.69
CA PRO A 288 -0.55 -6.25 31.18
C PRO A 288 -2.00 -5.83 30.83
N GLY A 289 -2.43 -4.61 31.17
CA GLY A 289 -3.75 -4.07 30.84
C GLY A 289 -3.84 -3.30 29.52
N LEU A 290 -2.74 -3.11 28.78
CA LEU A 290 -2.74 -2.33 27.52
C LEU A 290 -3.07 -3.16 26.26
N LEU A 291 -3.57 -4.39 26.42
CA LEU A 291 -3.90 -5.27 25.29
C LEU A 291 -4.97 -4.68 24.35
N ASP A 292 -5.75 -3.71 24.83
CA ASP A 292 -6.80 -3.03 24.06
C ASP A 292 -6.31 -1.72 23.42
N THR A 293 -5.00 -1.43 23.44
CA THR A 293 -4.49 -0.25 22.72
C THR A 293 -4.11 -0.60 21.29
N PRO A 294 -4.49 0.23 20.30
CA PRO A 294 -4.12 -0.04 18.92
C PRO A 294 -2.61 0.08 18.77
N VAL A 295 -1.99 -1.04 18.42
CA VAL A 295 -0.58 -1.10 18.09
C VAL A 295 -0.37 -0.50 16.70
N LEU A 296 0.40 0.60 16.64
CA LEU A 296 0.77 1.27 15.39
C LEU A 296 2.00 0.63 14.77
N ILE A 297 2.14 0.77 13.45
CA ILE A 297 3.36 0.37 12.76
C ILE A 297 4.51 1.28 13.22
N SER A 298 5.58 0.67 13.70
CA SER A 298 6.78 1.40 14.11
C SER A 298 7.71 1.58 12.91
N GLU A 299 8.48 2.66 12.93
CA GLU A 299 9.52 2.89 11.92
C GLU A 299 10.55 1.75 11.91
N THR A 300 10.85 1.16 13.08
CA THR A 300 11.74 0.01 13.21
C THR A 300 11.19 -1.23 12.50
N ALA A 301 9.89 -1.53 12.63
CA ALA A 301 9.24 -2.62 11.90
C ALA A 301 9.31 -2.39 10.39
N PHE A 302 9.01 -1.17 9.94
CA PHE A 302 9.06 -0.79 8.53
C PHE A 302 10.48 -0.89 7.96
N ARG A 303 11.49 -0.36 8.64
CA ARG A 303 12.91 -0.47 8.24
C ARG A 303 13.38 -1.92 8.18
N ARG A 304 12.90 -2.78 9.09
CA ARG A 304 13.21 -4.21 9.06
C ARG A 304 12.61 -4.89 7.84
N ALA A 305 11.35 -4.61 7.51
CA ALA A 305 10.72 -5.14 6.30
C ALA A 305 11.55 -4.81 5.05
N LEU A 306 12.07 -3.59 4.97
CA LEU A 306 12.93 -3.15 3.87
C LEU A 306 14.31 -3.80 3.86
N ASP A 307 14.91 -4.02 5.03
CA ASP A 307 16.19 -4.71 5.13
C ASP A 307 16.06 -6.19 4.73
N GLU A 308 14.97 -6.84 5.13
CA GLU A 308 14.62 -8.19 4.69
C GLU A 308 14.41 -8.24 3.18
N TYR A 309 13.61 -7.33 2.61
CA TYR A 309 13.41 -7.20 1.16
C TYR A 309 14.73 -6.95 0.42
N SER A 310 15.58 -6.05 0.93
CA SER A 310 16.88 -5.73 0.33
C SER A 310 17.83 -6.92 0.34
N GLY A 311 17.72 -7.79 1.35
CA GLY A 311 18.53 -9.00 1.52
C GLY A 311 17.95 -10.25 0.84
N ALA A 312 16.70 -10.21 0.39
CA ALA A 312 16.02 -11.35 -0.22
C ALA A 312 16.61 -11.67 -1.61
N ASP A 313 16.77 -12.95 -1.90
CA ASP A 313 17.17 -13.44 -3.22
C ASP A 313 15.93 -13.73 -4.07
N PHE A 314 15.66 -12.85 -5.04
CA PHE A 314 14.52 -12.98 -5.94
C PHE A 314 14.71 -14.14 -6.91
N ARG A 315 13.86 -15.16 -6.77
CA ARG A 315 13.77 -16.26 -7.74
C ARG A 315 12.69 -15.93 -8.75
N LEU A 316 13.09 -15.30 -9.84
CA LEU A 316 12.18 -14.89 -10.92
C LEU A 316 11.67 -16.07 -11.79
N GLY A 317 11.51 -17.26 -11.20
CA GLY A 317 10.89 -18.42 -11.85
C GLY A 317 11.53 -18.86 -13.17
N LYS A 318 12.87 -18.83 -13.27
CA LYS A 318 13.61 -19.50 -14.35
C LYS A 318 13.79 -20.98 -14.04
#